data_AF-A0A3N4HID6-F1
#
_entry.id   AF-A0A3N4HID6-F1
#
_cell.length_a   1.000
_cell.length_b   1.000
_cell.length_c   1.000
_cell.angle_alpha   90.00
_cell.angle_beta   90.00
_cell.angle_gamma   90.00
#
_symmetry.space_group_name_H-M   'P 1'
#
loop_
_entity.id
_entity.type
_entity.pdbx_description
1 polymer ?
#
loop_
_entity_poly.entity_id
_entity_poly.type
_entity_poly.pdbx_seq_one_letter_code
_entity_poly.pdbx_strand_id
1 'polypeptide(L)'
;MPPRKKTPRQLAKQKLEARTSRIEAKRNDFLVRHALFKQRVELFIAEFCRINPSGMGEGLEHIRAPPAPVYAPVTASNVADCEKELELQEDWIGVWRSELVVFEQLFQAQMEGDIAKMMDIVDEAAADGKGGPVREIFRNHFVGLKVQGVERKKK
;
A
#
# COMPACT_ATOMS: atom_id res chain seq x y z
N MET A 1 -38.89 34.92 -20.88
CA MET A 1 -37.56 35.11 -21.51
C MET A 1 -36.95 33.74 -21.75
N PRO A 2 -36.58 33.38 -23.00
CA PRO A 2 -35.89 32.13 -23.27
C PRO A 2 -34.42 32.17 -22.77
N PRO A 3 -33.88 31.06 -22.26
CA PRO A 3 -32.49 31.01 -21.79
C PRO A 3 -31.52 31.21 -22.97
N ARG A 4 -30.56 32.15 -22.81
CA ARG A 4 -29.49 32.38 -23.80
C ARG A 4 -28.67 31.11 -24.00
N LYS A 5 -28.50 30.68 -25.26
CA LYS A 5 -27.61 29.57 -25.62
C LYS A 5 -26.17 29.91 -25.23
N LYS A 6 -25.50 28.99 -24.52
CA LYS A 6 -24.10 29.12 -24.12
C LYS A 6 -23.18 29.07 -25.34
N THR A 7 -22.13 29.89 -25.34
CA THR A 7 -21.11 29.87 -26.39
C THR A 7 -20.17 28.66 -26.24
N PRO A 8 -19.51 28.20 -27.32
CA PRO A 8 -18.52 27.12 -27.24
C PRO A 8 -17.42 27.35 -26.18
N ARG A 9 -17.00 28.61 -26.00
CA ARG A 9 -16.03 29.01 -24.98
C ARG A 9 -16.58 28.85 -23.55
N GLN A 10 -17.85 29.19 -23.32
CA GLN A 10 -18.51 28.98 -22.04
C GLN A 10 -18.68 27.48 -21.72
N LEU A 11 -19.00 26.67 -22.74
CA LEU A 11 -19.08 25.21 -22.59
C LEU A 11 -17.70 24.58 -22.30
N ALA A 12 -16.64 25.03 -22.96
CA ALA A 12 -15.28 24.57 -22.70
C ALA A 12 -14.81 24.90 -21.28
N LYS A 13 -15.08 26.12 -20.80
CA LYS A 13 -14.78 26.55 -19.43
C LYS A 13 -15.51 25.68 -18.39
N GLN A 14 -16.81 25.45 -18.58
CA GLN A 14 -17.59 24.60 -17.66
C GLN A 14 -17.12 23.14 -17.64
N LYS A 15 -16.71 22.59 -18.79
CA LYS A 15 -16.13 21.24 -18.85
C LYS A 15 -14.81 21.15 -18.08
N LEU A 16 -13.97 22.18 -18.19
CA LEU A 16 -12.71 22.23 -17.45
C LEU A 16 -12.96 22.34 -15.94
N GLU A 17 -13.82 23.25 -15.50
CA GLU A 17 -14.20 23.41 -14.09
C GLU A 17 -14.72 22.08 -13.51
N ALA A 18 -15.64 21.41 -14.21
CA ALA A 18 -16.16 20.12 -13.79
C ALA A 18 -15.07 19.03 -13.71
N ARG A 19 -14.10 19.04 -14.63
CA ARG A 19 -12.97 18.10 -14.60
C ARG A 19 -12.05 18.36 -13.42
N THR A 20 -11.71 19.62 -13.18
CA THR A 20 -10.92 20.06 -12.01
C THR A 20 -11.59 19.63 -10.70
N SER A 21 -12.88 19.93 -10.52
CA SER A 21 -13.60 19.55 -9.29
C SER A 21 -13.64 18.03 -9.07
N ARG A 22 -13.72 17.22 -10.14
CA ARG A 22 -13.65 15.76 -10.02
C ARG A 22 -12.28 15.29 -9.56
N ILE A 23 -11.19 15.87 -10.08
CA ILE A 23 -9.84 15.51 -9.66
C ILE A 23 -9.62 15.90 -8.20
N GLU A 24 -10.05 17.07 -7.78
CA GLU A 24 -9.97 17.51 -6.38
C GLU A 24 -10.76 16.58 -5.46
N ALA A 25 -11.98 16.18 -5.86
CA ALA A 25 -12.77 15.21 -5.10
C ALA A 25 -12.06 13.87 -4.98
N LYS A 26 -11.48 13.34 -6.08
CA LYS A 26 -10.73 12.08 -6.03
C LYS A 26 -9.44 12.20 -5.20
N ARG A 27 -8.74 13.34 -5.25
CA ARG A 27 -7.56 13.60 -4.41
C ARG A 27 -7.92 13.58 -2.93
N ASN A 28 -9.03 14.22 -2.55
CA ASN A 28 -9.51 14.21 -1.17
C ASN A 28 -9.89 12.80 -0.72
N ASP A 29 -10.62 12.05 -1.55
CA ASP A 29 -10.94 10.65 -1.28
C ASP A 29 -9.68 9.78 -1.10
N PHE A 30 -8.70 9.96 -1.99
CA PHE A 30 -7.40 9.29 -1.87
C PHE A 30 -6.71 9.62 -0.54
N LEU A 31 -6.65 10.89 -0.14
CA LEU A 31 -6.02 11.31 1.12
C LEU A 31 -6.68 10.67 2.33
N VAL A 32 -8.02 10.57 2.34
CA VAL A 32 -8.76 9.87 3.40
C VAL A 32 -8.39 8.39 3.43
N ARG A 33 -8.41 7.71 2.29
CA ARG A 33 -8.03 6.29 2.20
C ARG A 33 -6.58 6.05 2.60
N HIS A 34 -5.67 6.95 2.19
CA HIS A 34 -4.27 6.90 2.57
C HIS A 34 -4.08 7.07 4.08
N ALA A 35 -4.78 8.02 4.70
CA ALA A 35 -4.72 8.23 6.14
C ALA A 35 -5.20 6.99 6.92
N LEU A 36 -6.31 6.37 6.49
CA LEU A 36 -6.82 5.14 7.09
C LEU A 36 -5.85 3.96 6.91
N PHE A 37 -5.27 3.83 5.72
CA PHE A 37 -4.26 2.80 5.44
C PHE A 37 -3.02 2.99 6.32
N LYS A 38 -2.50 4.22 6.41
CA LYS A 38 -1.35 4.54 7.25
C LYS A 38 -1.62 4.24 8.73
N GLN A 39 -2.81 4.59 9.23
CA GLN A 39 -3.20 4.27 10.60
C GLN A 39 -3.22 2.75 10.85
N ARG A 40 -3.73 1.96 9.91
CA ARG A 40 -3.71 0.49 10.00
C ARG A 40 -2.28 -0.05 10.07
N VAL A 41 -1.39 0.45 9.20
CA VAL A 41 0.03 0.10 9.21
C VAL A 41 0.66 0.42 10.56
N GLU A 42 0.42 1.59 11.12
CA GLU A 42 0.96 2.00 12.42
C GLU A 42 0.47 1.09 13.56
N LEU A 43 -0.82 0.74 13.56
CA LEU A 43 -1.38 -0.21 14.53
C LEU A 43 -0.76 -1.60 14.39
N PHE A 44 -0.60 -2.08 13.16
CA PHE A 44 0.06 -3.36 12.89
C PHE A 44 1.51 -3.36 13.40
N ILE A 45 2.29 -2.32 13.08
CA ILE A 45 3.67 -2.19 13.55
C ILE A 45 3.72 -2.14 15.08
N ALA A 46 2.85 -1.37 15.72
CA ALA A 46 2.80 -1.29 17.18
C ALA A 46 2.51 -2.65 17.83
N GLU A 47 1.55 -3.40 17.29
CA GLU A 47 1.19 -4.73 17.79
C GLU A 47 2.30 -5.75 17.55
N PHE A 48 2.93 -5.71 16.37
CA PHE A 48 4.09 -6.54 16.04
C PHE A 48 5.23 -6.31 17.03
N CYS A 49 5.61 -5.05 17.28
CA CYS A 49 6.66 -4.69 18.23
C CYS A 49 6.32 -5.09 19.67
N ARG A 50 5.03 -5.05 20.05
CA ARG A 50 4.57 -5.46 21.37
C ARG A 50 4.75 -6.97 21.60
N ILE A 51 4.43 -7.77 20.59
CA ILE A 51 4.50 -9.23 20.68
C ILE A 51 5.92 -9.74 20.45
N ASN A 52 6.68 -9.07 19.58
CA ASN A 52 8.02 -9.47 19.17
C ASN A 52 9.05 -8.35 19.44
N PRO A 53 9.29 -7.99 20.73
CA PRO A 53 10.11 -6.83 21.10
C PRO A 53 11.59 -6.95 20.69
N SER A 54 12.07 -8.17 20.45
CA SER A 54 13.40 -8.50 19.93
C SER A 54 13.40 -8.89 18.44
N GLY A 55 12.23 -8.96 17.80
CA GLY A 55 12.05 -9.49 16.45
C GLY A 55 12.17 -8.42 15.37
N MET A 56 13.14 -8.59 14.47
CA MET A 56 13.25 -8.00 13.12
C MET A 56 12.71 -6.56 12.95
N GLY A 57 13.48 -5.58 13.42
CA GLY A 57 13.34 -4.21 12.92
C GLY A 57 13.58 -4.11 11.40
N GLU A 58 14.41 -5.01 10.86
CA GLU A 58 14.88 -5.01 9.46
C GLU A 58 13.81 -5.32 8.40
N GLY A 59 12.59 -5.70 8.78
CA GLY A 59 11.47 -5.89 7.83
C GLY A 59 10.41 -4.79 7.89
N LEU A 60 10.29 -4.09 9.02
CA LEU A 60 9.20 -3.14 9.29
C LEU A 60 9.33 -1.85 8.47
N GLU A 61 10.55 -1.47 8.07
CA GLU A 61 10.80 -0.31 7.22
C GLU A 61 10.14 -0.44 5.85
N HIS A 62 10.02 -1.68 5.34
CA HIS A 62 9.36 -1.97 4.07
C HIS A 62 7.83 -1.88 4.15
N ILE A 63 7.26 -1.85 5.35
CA ILE A 63 5.80 -1.79 5.59
C ILE A 63 5.36 -0.39 5.98
N ARG A 64 6.28 0.56 6.20
CA ARG A 64 5.91 1.94 6.52
C ARG A 64 5.32 2.67 5.31
N ALA A 65 4.02 2.91 5.36
CA ALA A 65 3.35 3.77 4.40
C ALA A 65 4.10 5.11 4.26
N PRO A 66 4.21 5.67 3.05
CA PRO A 66 4.96 6.90 2.84
C PRO A 66 4.22 8.08 3.47
N PRO A 67 4.83 9.27 3.51
CA PRO A 67 4.07 10.48 3.75
C PRO A 67 2.95 10.65 2.71
N ALA A 68 1.85 11.25 3.15
CA ALA A 68 0.76 11.60 2.23
C ALA A 68 1.28 12.57 1.15
N PRO A 69 0.84 12.41 -0.11
CA PRO A 69 1.27 13.29 -1.18
C PRO A 69 0.77 14.73 -0.96
N VAL A 70 1.60 15.70 -1.31
CA VAL A 70 1.24 17.11 -1.32
C VAL A 70 0.90 17.50 -2.74
N TYR A 71 -0.37 17.77 -3.01
CA TYR A 71 -0.83 18.06 -4.35
C TYR A 71 -0.65 19.53 -4.72
N ALA A 72 -0.11 19.78 -5.92
CA ALA A 72 -0.16 21.08 -6.55
C ALA A 72 -1.60 21.44 -6.97
N PRO A 73 -1.98 22.73 -7.02
CA PRO A 73 -3.28 23.16 -7.54
C PRO A 73 -3.54 22.64 -8.95
N VAL A 74 -4.78 22.21 -9.22
CA VAL A 74 -5.18 21.74 -10.55
C VAL A 74 -5.47 22.94 -11.44
N THR A 75 -4.77 23.01 -12.56
CA THR A 75 -4.87 24.07 -13.56
C THR A 75 -5.21 23.47 -14.92
N ALA A 76 -5.62 24.31 -15.86
CA ALA A 76 -5.92 23.87 -17.23
C ALA A 76 -4.75 23.13 -17.90
N SER A 77 -3.52 23.53 -17.59
CA SER A 77 -2.31 23.02 -18.22
C SER A 77 -1.78 21.73 -17.60
N ASN A 78 -2.11 21.42 -16.34
CA ASN A 78 -1.62 20.23 -15.64
C ASN A 78 -2.71 19.18 -15.33
N VAL A 79 -3.96 19.43 -15.75
CA VAL A 79 -5.13 18.59 -15.41
C VAL A 79 -4.95 17.12 -15.80
N ALA A 80 -4.34 16.84 -16.96
CA ALA A 80 -4.10 15.49 -17.43
C ALA A 80 -2.98 14.79 -16.65
N ASP A 81 -1.95 15.54 -16.26
CA ASP A 81 -0.85 15.00 -15.46
C ASP A 81 -1.31 14.70 -14.04
N CYS A 82 -2.17 15.56 -13.46
CA CYS A 82 -2.78 15.33 -12.15
C CYS A 82 -3.66 14.07 -12.11
N GLU A 83 -4.35 13.74 -13.21
CA GLU A 83 -5.14 12.50 -13.32
C GLU A 83 -4.23 11.27 -13.33
N LYS A 84 -3.18 11.29 -14.15
CA LYS A 84 -2.21 10.18 -14.21
C LYS A 84 -1.46 9.99 -12.90
N GLU A 85 -1.04 11.08 -12.26
CA GLU A 85 -0.40 11.04 -10.95
C GLU A 85 -1.29 10.33 -9.93
N LEU A 86 -2.58 10.66 -9.92
CA LEU A 86 -3.53 10.05 -9.00
C LEU A 86 -3.76 8.56 -9.29
N GLU A 87 -3.87 8.17 -10.57
CA GLU A 87 -3.97 6.76 -10.97
C GLU A 87 -2.75 5.96 -10.50
N LEU A 88 -1.54 6.49 -10.71
CA LEU A 88 -0.31 5.86 -10.22
C LEU A 88 -0.28 5.73 -8.69
N GLN A 89 -0.75 6.74 -7.97
CA GLN A 89 -0.84 6.69 -6.50
C GLN A 89 -1.87 5.68 -6.01
N GLU A 90 -3.00 5.54 -6.71
CA GLU A 90 -4.03 4.53 -6.43
C GLU A 90 -3.53 3.10 -6.67
N ASP A 91 -2.81 2.88 -7.76
CA ASP A 91 -2.18 1.58 -8.04
C ASP A 91 -1.13 1.27 -6.97
N TRP A 92 -0.32 2.26 -6.61
CA TRP A 92 0.74 2.11 -5.65
C TRP A 92 0.23 1.79 -4.23
N ILE A 93 -0.82 2.47 -3.76
CA ILE A 93 -1.47 2.09 -2.48
C ILE A 93 -2.11 0.71 -2.56
N GLY A 94 -2.59 0.29 -3.73
CA GLY A 94 -3.08 -1.06 -3.98
C GLY A 94 -2.02 -2.12 -3.74
N VAL A 95 -0.81 -1.91 -4.27
CA VAL A 95 0.35 -2.79 -4.04
C VAL A 95 0.67 -2.88 -2.55
N TRP A 96 0.83 -1.75 -1.87
CA TRP A 96 1.14 -1.70 -0.44
C TRP A 96 0.10 -2.38 0.44
N ARG A 97 -1.18 -2.23 0.11
CA ARG A 97 -2.27 -2.94 0.81
C ARG A 97 -2.14 -4.45 0.64
N SER A 98 -1.77 -4.92 -0.55
CA SER A 98 -1.57 -6.35 -0.78
C SER A 98 -0.38 -6.89 0.00
N GLU A 99 0.70 -6.13 0.12
CA GLU A 99 1.87 -6.50 0.90
C GLU A 99 1.58 -6.54 2.40
N LEU A 100 0.85 -5.56 2.92
CA LEU A 100 0.43 -5.55 4.33
C LEU A 100 -0.41 -6.80 4.67
N VAL A 101 -1.33 -7.22 3.81
CA VAL A 101 -2.14 -8.42 4.04
C VAL A 101 -1.27 -9.67 4.13
N VAL A 102 -0.27 -9.81 3.25
CA VAL A 102 0.69 -10.91 3.32
C VAL A 102 1.47 -10.88 4.63
N PHE A 103 1.93 -9.71 5.06
CA PHE A 103 2.61 -9.57 6.36
C PHE A 103 1.72 -9.93 7.55
N GLU A 104 0.47 -9.50 7.56
CA GLU A 104 -0.50 -9.83 8.61
C GLU A 104 -0.73 -11.35 8.67
N GLN A 105 -0.88 -12.01 7.52
CA GLN A 105 -1.05 -13.47 7.45
C GLN A 105 0.19 -14.22 7.93
N LEU A 106 1.39 -13.78 7.50
CA LEU A 106 2.65 -14.39 7.93
C LEU A 106 2.87 -14.21 9.43
N PHE A 107 2.57 -13.03 9.96
CA PHE A 107 2.66 -12.77 11.38
C PHE A 107 1.69 -13.65 12.18
N GLN A 108 0.45 -13.78 11.72
CA GLN A 108 -0.53 -14.67 12.35
C GLN A 108 -0.06 -16.13 12.36
N ALA A 109 0.43 -16.63 11.22
CA ALA A 109 0.94 -18.00 11.12
C ALA A 109 2.21 -18.20 11.98
N GLN A 110 3.08 -17.18 12.08
CA GLN A 110 4.22 -17.19 12.99
C GLN A 110 3.77 -17.31 14.45
N MET A 111 2.73 -16.58 14.85
CA MET A 111 2.18 -16.65 16.20
C MET A 111 1.53 -18.00 16.52
N GLU A 112 0.95 -18.64 15.52
CA GLU A 112 0.41 -20.00 15.60
C GLU A 112 1.52 -21.08 15.60
N GLY A 113 2.75 -20.71 15.24
CA GLY A 113 3.87 -21.65 15.06
C GLY A 113 3.73 -22.53 13.82
N ASP A 114 2.86 -22.15 12.87
CA ASP A 114 2.52 -22.95 11.69
C ASP A 114 3.47 -22.62 10.52
N ILE A 115 4.59 -23.35 10.47
CA ILE A 115 5.62 -23.17 9.44
C ILE A 115 5.12 -23.56 8.05
N ALA A 116 4.23 -24.56 7.94
CA ALA A 116 3.69 -24.98 6.65
C ALA A 116 2.83 -23.86 6.06
N LYS A 117 1.93 -23.30 6.85
CA LYS A 117 1.09 -22.16 6.47
C LYS A 117 1.92 -20.94 6.09
N MET A 118 3.02 -20.65 6.79
CA MET A 118 3.93 -19.57 6.41
C MET A 118 4.55 -19.79 5.03
N MET A 119 4.93 -21.02 4.69
CA MET A 119 5.45 -21.34 3.36
C MET A 119 4.36 -21.21 2.29
N ASP A 120 3.15 -21.71 2.55
CA ASP A 120 2.02 -21.61 1.62
C ASP A 120 1.68 -20.14 1.32
N ILE A 121 1.64 -19.26 2.33
CA ILE A 121 1.41 -17.83 2.14
C ILE A 121 2.48 -17.19 1.24
N VAL A 122 3.74 -17.56 1.41
CA VAL A 122 4.84 -17.07 0.55
C VAL A 122 4.68 -17.56 -0.89
N ASP A 123 4.29 -18.83 -1.08
CA ASP A 123 4.13 -19.47 -2.39
C ASP A 123 2.86 -19.03 -3.13
N GLU A 124 1.81 -18.63 -2.40
CA GLU A 124 0.61 -17.99 -2.95
C GLU A 124 0.91 -16.54 -3.34
N ALA A 125 1.53 -15.77 -2.45
CA ALA A 125 1.93 -14.38 -2.75
C ALA A 125 2.83 -14.35 -3.99
N ALA A 126 3.88 -15.19 -3.98
CA ALA A 126 4.21 -16.15 -5.03
C ALA A 126 3.65 -16.00 -6.46
N ALA A 127 2.68 -16.87 -6.70
CA ALA A 127 1.96 -17.02 -7.93
C ALA A 127 1.19 -15.75 -8.32
N ASP A 128 0.70 -14.99 -7.34
CA ASP A 128 -0.10 -13.78 -7.56
C ASP A 128 0.72 -12.55 -7.96
N GLY A 129 2.05 -12.65 -8.04
CA GLY A 129 2.93 -11.51 -8.28
C GLY A 129 2.93 -10.47 -7.14
N LYS A 130 2.46 -10.85 -5.94
CA LYS A 130 2.39 -10.00 -4.74
C LYS A 130 3.58 -10.26 -3.81
N GLY A 131 3.85 -9.29 -2.92
CA GLY A 131 4.81 -9.45 -1.83
C GLY A 131 6.28 -9.41 -2.25
N GLY A 132 6.66 -8.55 -3.20
CA GLY A 132 8.02 -8.52 -3.78
C GLY A 132 9.14 -8.49 -2.74
N PRO A 133 9.28 -7.40 -1.96
CA PRO A 133 10.27 -7.32 -0.87
C PRO A 133 9.99 -8.31 0.26
N VAL A 134 8.70 -8.59 0.52
CA VAL A 134 8.22 -9.47 1.60
C VAL A 134 8.76 -10.88 1.45
N ARG A 135 8.72 -11.42 0.22
CA ARG A 135 9.25 -12.76 -0.09
C ARG A 135 10.74 -12.86 0.18
N GLU A 136 11.50 -11.82 -0.15
CA GLU A 136 12.96 -11.84 -0.02
C GLU A 136 13.37 -11.79 1.46
N ILE A 137 12.73 -10.93 2.24
CA ILE A 137 12.94 -10.82 3.70
C ILE A 137 12.56 -12.14 4.39
N PHE A 138 11.39 -12.70 4.09
CA PHE A 138 10.94 -13.94 4.71
C PHE A 138 11.76 -15.16 4.28
N ARG A 139 12.12 -15.28 2.99
CA ARG A 139 12.98 -16.36 2.51
C ARG A 139 14.34 -16.32 3.23
N ASN A 140 14.95 -15.14 3.35
CA ASN A 140 16.22 -14.99 4.04
C ASN A 140 16.11 -15.31 5.54
N HIS A 141 15.02 -14.90 6.20
CA HIS A 141 14.80 -15.19 7.62
C HIS A 141 14.52 -16.68 7.90
N PHE A 142 13.68 -17.34 7.09
CA PHE A 142 13.33 -18.76 7.26
C PHE A 142 14.45 -19.71 6.84
N VAL A 143 15.26 -19.34 5.85
CA VAL A 143 16.50 -20.07 5.55
C VAL A 143 17.43 -20.02 6.77
N GLY A 144 17.54 -18.87 7.46
CA GLY A 144 18.28 -18.75 8.72
C GLY A 144 17.73 -19.64 9.85
N LEU A 145 16.41 -19.73 10.02
CA LEU A 145 15.77 -20.59 11.02
C LEU A 145 15.93 -22.09 10.71
N LYS A 146 15.91 -22.50 9.44
CA LYS A 146 16.21 -23.89 9.02
C LYS A 146 17.66 -24.28 9.38
N VAL A 147 18.63 -23.37 9.20
CA VAL A 147 20.03 -23.64 9.56
C VAL A 147 20.19 -23.84 11.08
N GLN A 148 19.54 -23.01 11.91
CA GLN A 148 19.61 -23.15 13.37
C GLN A 148 18.86 -24.38 13.92
N GLY A 149 17.74 -24.77 13.30
CA GLY A 149 16.99 -25.96 13.66
C GLY A 149 17.72 -27.28 13.35
N VAL A 150 18.58 -27.29 12.34
CA VAL A 150 19.42 -28.45 11.98
C VAL A 150 20.63 -28.58 12.91
N GLU A 151 21.18 -27.48 13.42
CA GLU A 151 22.29 -27.54 14.38
C GLU A 151 21.87 -28.00 15.78
N ARG A 152 20.65 -27.66 16.23
CA ARG A 152 20.14 -28.13 17.53
C ARG A 152 19.80 -29.62 17.58
N LYS A 153 19.65 -30.30 16.44
CA LYS A 153 19.42 -31.76 16.38
C LYS A 153 20.71 -32.58 16.23
N LYS A 154 21.88 -31.94 16.21
CA LYS A 154 23.20 -32.59 16.11
C LYS A 154 24.04 -32.51 17.40
N LYS A 155 23.45 -32.12 18.53
CA LYS A 155 24.07 -32.21 19.86
C LYS A 155 23.28 -33.13 20.77
#